data_AF-A0A8T2TBB4-F1
#
_entry.id   AF-A0A8T2TBB4-F1
#
_cell.length_a   1.000
_cell.length_b   1.000
_cell.length_c   1.000
_cell.angle_alpha   90.00
_cell.angle_beta   90.00
_cell.angle_gamma   90.00
#
_symmetry.space_group_name_H-M   'P 1'
#
loop_
_entity.id
_entity.type
_entity.pdbx_description
1 polymer ?
#
loop_
_entity_poly.entity_id
_entity_poly.type
_entity_poly.pdbx_seq_one_letter_code
_entity_poly.pdbx_strand_id
1 'polypeptide(L)'
;MLPFSTLEEAEAKLGRNLTAADALWFRYTVATPDSWLFCMNALFLFVILNTTTLPSLLLNVLAQATFPYLRRFKLRPFFTPLSVAFQV
;
A
#
# COMPACT_ATOMS: atom_id res chain seq x y z
N MET A 1 15.76 -6.65 5.32
CA MET A 1 15.77 -8.11 5.05
C MET A 1 15.77 -8.41 3.56
N LEU A 2 16.97 -8.46 2.97
CA LEU A 2 17.26 -9.26 1.78
C LEU A 2 18.29 -10.30 2.22
N PRO A 3 18.10 -11.60 1.98
CA PRO A 3 19.01 -12.66 2.41
C PRO A 3 20.23 -12.75 1.47
N PHE A 4 20.73 -11.62 1.00
CA PHE A 4 21.81 -11.55 0.01
C PHE A 4 22.95 -10.77 0.61
N SER A 5 24.13 -11.36 0.54
CA SER A 5 25.35 -10.77 1.08
C SER A 5 26.02 -9.80 0.09
N THR A 6 25.81 -10.03 -1.21
CA THR A 6 26.44 -9.28 -2.30
C THR A 6 25.40 -8.83 -3.34
N LEU A 7 25.79 -7.81 -4.11
CA LEU A 7 24.99 -7.30 -5.22
C LEU A 7 24.82 -8.36 -6.32
N GLU A 8 25.88 -9.12 -6.61
CA GLU A 8 25.87 -10.19 -7.63
C GLU A 8 24.91 -11.32 -7.30
N GLU A 9 24.81 -11.72 -6.02
CA GLU A 9 23.86 -12.72 -5.56
C GLU A 9 22.41 -12.23 -5.76
N ALA A 10 22.17 -10.95 -5.49
CA ALA A 10 20.87 -10.32 -5.73
C ALA A 10 20.54 -10.22 -7.23
N GLU A 11 21.49 -9.85 -8.09
CA GLU A 11 21.30 -9.81 -9.56
C GLU A 11 21.03 -11.19 -10.15
N ALA A 12 21.80 -12.20 -9.72
CA ALA A 12 21.62 -13.58 -10.16
C ALA A 12 20.24 -14.14 -9.80
N LYS A 13 19.68 -13.72 -8.65
CA LYS A 13 18.33 -14.10 -8.23
C LYS A 13 17.22 -13.30 -8.90
N LEU A 14 17.47 -12.03 -9.21
CA LEU A 14 16.51 -11.17 -9.91
C LEU A 14 16.43 -11.48 -11.42
N GLY A 15 17.47 -12.10 -12.00
CA GLY A 15 17.56 -12.36 -13.44
C GLY A 15 17.65 -11.10 -14.30
N ARG A 16 17.99 -9.96 -13.67
CA ARG A 16 18.21 -8.65 -14.32
C ARG A 16 19.32 -7.90 -13.60
N ASN A 17 20.04 -7.04 -14.32
CA ASN A 17 20.96 -6.10 -13.70
C ASN A 17 20.20 -5.14 -12.78
N LEU A 18 20.80 -4.83 -11.63
CA LEU A 18 20.29 -3.82 -10.72
C LEU A 18 20.58 -2.44 -11.32
N THR A 19 19.57 -1.56 -11.28
CA THR A 19 19.80 -0.17 -11.65
C THR A 19 20.67 0.51 -10.59
N ALA A 20 21.29 1.64 -10.91
CA ALA A 20 22.10 2.38 -9.94
C ALA A 20 21.31 2.76 -8.68
N ALA A 21 20.02 3.05 -8.83
CA ALA A 21 19.11 3.31 -7.71
C ALA A 21 18.87 2.06 -6.84
N ASP A 22 18.64 0.91 -7.48
CA ASP A 22 18.45 -0.36 -6.77
C ASP A 22 19.71 -0.76 -6.00
N ALA A 23 20.90 -0.57 -6.60
CA ALA A 23 22.18 -0.84 -5.96
C ALA A 23 22.44 0.08 -4.75
N LEU A 24 22.10 1.37 -4.86
CA LEU A 24 22.21 2.32 -3.76
C LEU A 24 21.27 1.93 -2.60
N TRP A 25 20.03 1.58 -2.92
CA TRP A 25 19.05 1.12 -1.94
C TRP A 25 19.48 -0.17 -1.26
N PHE A 26 20.03 -1.12 -2.01
CA PHE A 26 20.58 -2.37 -1.47
C PHE A 26 21.70 -2.10 -0.45
N ARG A 27 22.66 -1.24 -0.80
CA ARG A 27 23.77 -0.87 0.10
C ARG A 27 23.27 -0.19 1.37
N TYR A 28 22.26 0.67 1.26
CA TYR A 28 21.64 1.33 2.41
C TYR A 28 20.93 0.32 3.33
N THR A 29 20.17 -0.61 2.76
CA THR A 29 19.40 -1.59 3.53
C THR A 29 20.26 -2.64 4.23
N VAL A 30 21.41 -3.02 3.67
CA VAL A 30 22.35 -3.96 4.31
C VAL A 30 23.02 -3.36 5.55
N ALA A 31 23.30 -2.05 5.56
CA ALA A 31 23.94 -1.37 6.68
C ALA A 31 22.98 -1.02 7.83
N THR A 32 21.67 -1.14 7.60
CA THR A 32 20.63 -0.60 8.48
C THR A 32 19.89 -1.74 9.20
N PRO A 33 19.63 -1.62 10.51
CA PRO A 33 18.86 -2.64 11.23
C PRO A 33 17.43 -2.76 10.69
N ASP A 34 16.91 -3.99 10.65
CA ASP A 34 15.60 -4.31 10.08
C ASP A 34 14.44 -3.58 10.76
N SER A 35 14.55 -3.30 12.06
CA SER A 35 13.55 -2.54 12.83
C SER A 35 13.40 -1.10 12.33
N TRP A 36 14.50 -0.47 11.94
CA TRP A 36 14.48 0.90 11.43
C TRP A 36 13.87 0.97 10.03
N LEU A 37 14.25 0.04 9.15
CA LEU A 37 13.67 -0.08 7.81
C LEU A 37 12.16 -0.34 7.90
N PHE A 38 11.72 -1.19 8.82
CA PHE A 38 10.30 -1.45 9.03
C PHE A 38 9.56 -0.19 9.49
N CYS A 39 10.12 0.56 10.45
CA CYS A 39 9.52 1.80 10.94
C CYS A 39 9.36 2.83 9.82
N MET A 40 10.40 3.04 9.01
CA MET A 40 10.34 4.01 7.90
C MET A 40 9.36 3.58 6.81
N ASN A 41 9.31 2.29 6.47
CA ASN A 41 8.31 1.76 5.53
C ASN A 41 6.88 1.92 6.07
N ALA A 42 6.66 1.64 7.36
CA ALA A 42 5.35 1.82 7.99
C ALA A 42 4.91 3.29 7.99
N LEU A 43 5.82 4.22 8.29
CA LEU A 43 5.55 5.66 8.21
C LEU A 43 5.25 6.10 6.78
N PHE A 44 6.00 5.63 5.79
CA PHE A 44 5.78 5.97 4.39
C PHE A 44 4.41 5.48 3.90
N LEU A 45 4.05 4.22 4.21
CA LEU A 45 2.74 3.67 3.90
C LEU A 45 1.62 4.42 4.63
N PHE A 46 1.83 4.77 5.90
CA PHE A 46 0.88 5.57 6.66
C PHE A 46 0.63 6.91 5.96
N VAL A 47 1.68 7.62 5.55
CA VAL A 47 1.55 8.91 4.86
C VAL A 47 0.82 8.76 3.52
N ILE A 48 1.20 7.78 2.69
CA ILE A 48 0.53 7.55 1.39
C ILE A 48 -0.94 7.22 1.58
N LEU A 49 -1.25 6.25 2.44
CA LEU A 49 -2.62 5.83 2.68
C LEU A 49 -3.45 6.97 3.26
N ASN A 50 -2.91 7.75 4.20
CA ASN A 50 -3.62 8.93 4.69
C ASN A 50 -3.82 9.97 3.59
N THR A 51 -2.83 10.22 2.75
CA THR A 51 -2.91 11.24 1.69
C THR A 51 -3.87 10.84 0.57
N THR A 52 -4.04 9.55 0.29
CA THR A 52 -5.00 9.08 -0.73
C THR A 52 -6.39 8.82 -0.13
N THR A 53 -6.46 8.14 1.01
CA THR A 53 -7.70 7.67 1.61
C THR A 53 -8.41 8.76 2.43
N LEU A 54 -7.70 9.63 3.15
CA LEU A 54 -8.38 10.68 3.92
C LEU A 54 -9.03 11.74 3.03
N PRO A 55 -8.39 12.30 1.99
CA PRO A 55 -9.04 13.30 1.14
C PRO A 55 -10.22 12.71 0.38
N SER A 56 -10.12 11.46 -0.10
CA SER A 56 -11.25 10.80 -0.77
C SER A 56 -12.42 10.56 0.18
N LEU A 57 -12.17 10.17 1.44
CA LEU A 57 -13.20 10.03 2.47
C LEU A 57 -13.83 11.39 2.81
N LEU A 58 -13.01 12.42 3.06
CA LEU A 58 -13.45 13.78 3.36
C LEU A 58 -14.29 14.37 2.24
N LEU A 59 -13.85 14.23 0.98
CA LEU A 59 -14.61 14.67 -0.19
C LEU A 59 -15.97 13.98 -0.27
N ASN A 60 -16.04 12.68 0.03
CA ASN A 60 -17.31 11.95 0.04
C ASN A 60 -18.24 12.45 1.16
N VAL A 61 -17.73 12.64 2.38
CA VAL A 61 -18.51 13.16 3.51
C VAL A 61 -18.99 14.59 3.24
N LEU A 62 -18.11 15.47 2.74
CA LEU A 62 -18.45 16.84 2.37
C LEU A 62 -19.46 16.88 1.23
N ALA A 63 -19.29 16.08 0.18
CA ALA A 63 -20.25 15.98 -0.91
C ALA A 63 -21.64 15.53 -0.41
N GLN A 64 -21.71 14.61 0.55
CA GLN A 64 -22.96 14.19 1.17
C GLN A 64 -23.60 15.27 2.04
N ALA A 65 -22.79 16.07 2.74
CA ALA A 65 -23.27 17.17 3.58
C ALA A 65 -23.78 18.36 2.73
N THR A 66 -23.05 18.72 1.67
CA THR A 66 -23.39 19.85 0.79
C THR A 66 -24.51 19.52 -0.19
N PHE A 67 -24.56 18.27 -0.68
CA PHE A 67 -25.51 17.85 -1.70
C PHE A 67 -26.32 16.63 -1.22
N PRO A 68 -27.39 16.83 -0.44
CA PRO A 68 -28.18 15.75 0.14
C PRO A 68 -28.88 14.87 -0.93
N TYR A 69 -29.01 15.33 -2.18
CA TYR A 69 -29.52 14.52 -3.29
C TYR A 69 -28.53 13.46 -3.78
N LEU A 70 -27.22 13.61 -3.55
CA LEU A 70 -26.20 12.61 -3.92
C LEU A 70 -26.30 11.34 -3.08
N ARG A 71 -26.99 11.40 -1.93
CA ARG A 71 -27.29 10.24 -1.08
C ARG A 71 -28.04 9.12 -1.81
N ARG A 72 -28.77 9.48 -2.89
CA ARG A 72 -29.53 8.58 -3.77
C ARG A 72 -28.62 7.73 -4.66
N PHE A 73 -27.43 8.25 -4.99
CA PHE A 73 -26.42 7.59 -5.81
C PHE A 73 -25.37 6.85 -4.98
N LYS A 74 -25.65 6.59 -3.69
CA LYS A 74 -24.84 5.66 -2.90
C LYS A 74 -24.83 4.33 -3.65
N LEU A 75 -23.68 3.97 -4.22
CA LEU A 75 -23.39 2.63 -4.65
C LEU A 75 -23.56 1.75 -3.42
N ARG A 76 -24.65 0.99 -3.36
CA ARG A 76 -24.79 -0.04 -2.34
C ARG A 76 -23.67 -1.03 -2.62
N PRO A 77 -22.77 -1.32 -1.67
CA PRO A 77 -21.89 -2.47 -1.85
C PRO A 77 -22.80 -3.66 -2.11
N PHE A 78 -22.51 -4.42 -3.18
CA PHE A 78 -23.19 -5.67 -3.46
C PHE A 78 -22.81 -6.65 -2.35
N PHE A 79 -23.52 -6.55 -1.23
CA PHE A 79 -23.37 -7.42 -0.09
C PHE A 79 -24.45 -8.48 -0.25
N THR A 80 -24.12 -9.58 -0.93
CA THR A 80 -24.93 -10.79 -0.82
C THR A 80 -24.75 -11.31 0.61
N PRO A 81 -25.81 -11.32 1.45
CA PRO A 81 -25.71 -11.91 2.77
C PRO A 81 -25.34 -13.39 2.62
N LEU A 82 -24.31 -13.83 3.33
CA LEU A 82 -23.84 -15.23 3.37
C LEU A 82 -24.97 -16.24 3.70
N SER A 83 -26.08 -15.79 4.30
CA SER A 83 -27.24 -16.65 4.55
C SER A 83 -27.94 -17.14 3.28
N VAL A 84 -27.81 -16.43 2.15
CA VAL A 84 -28.40 -16.82 0.87
C VAL A 84 -27.45 -17.71 0.05
N ALA A 85 -26.14 -17.63 0.32
CA ALA A 85 -25.14 -18.42 -0.40
C ALA A 85 -25.06 -19.90 0.06
N PHE A 86 -25.65 -20.25 1.20
CA PHE A 86 -25.61 -21.61 1.77
C PHE A 86 -26.94 -22.38 1.65
N GLN A 87 -27.89 -21.89 0.84
CA GLN A 87 -29.19 -22.54 0.59
C GLN A 87 -29.32 -23.20 -0.80
N VAL A 88 -28.20 -23.42 -1.51
CA VAL A 88 -28.14 -24.19 -2.76
C VAL A 88 -27.08 -25.28 -2.61
#